data_AF-A0A5J6ZCF3-F1
#
_entry.id   AF-A0A5J6ZCF3-F1
#
_cell.length_a   1.000
_cell.length_b   1.000
_cell.length_c   1.000
_cell.angle_alpha   90.00
_cell.angle_beta   90.00
_cell.angle_gamma   90.00
#
_symmetry.space_group_name_H-M   'P 1'
#
loop_
_entity.id
_entity.type
_entity.pdbx_description
1 polymer ?
#
loop_
_entity_poly.entity_id
_entity_poly.type
_entity_poly.pdbx_seq_one_letter_code
_entity_poly.pdbx_strand_id
1 'polypeptide(L)'
;MKILVMRPSPEGEKLVNILNNIGILSWHFSLFNFSPSSSTISLSKKKYELYTSDVMIIFSKKSVHYTNLYLNKNNLHWPLNPDYYAIGKGTAIFLEKYIKKKFYFQMMKKIVKLY
;
A
#
# COMPACT_ATOMS: atom_id res chain seq x y z
N MET A 1 12.81 -21.81 17.92
CA MET A 1 11.55 -21.02 17.85
C MET A 1 10.75 -21.49 16.64
N LYS A 2 9.42 -21.58 16.75
CA LYS A 2 8.52 -21.98 15.65
C LYS A 2 7.58 -20.81 15.35
N ILE A 3 7.42 -20.41 14.08
CA ILE A 3 6.65 -19.21 13.70
C ILE A 3 5.50 -19.59 12.75
N LEU A 4 4.28 -19.14 13.07
CA LEU A 4 3.16 -19.13 12.12
C LEU A 4 2.98 -17.71 11.57
N VAL A 5 3.13 -17.55 10.26
CA VAL A 5 2.97 -16.27 9.58
C VAL A 5 1.54 -16.14 9.07
N MET A 6 0.81 -15.15 9.59
CA MET A 6 -0.59 -14.88 9.24
C MET A 6 -0.81 -13.74 8.23
N ARG A 7 0.27 -13.25 7.63
CA ARG A 7 0.21 -12.15 6.66
C ARG A 7 -0.47 -12.61 5.36
N PRO A 8 -1.27 -11.75 4.70
CA PRO A 8 -1.87 -12.06 3.41
C PRO A 8 -0.87 -12.45 2.33
N SER A 9 -1.35 -13.26 1.39
CA SER A 9 -0.60 -13.65 0.21
C SER A 9 -0.38 -12.47 -0.75
N PRO A 10 0.75 -12.41 -1.47
CA PRO A 10 1.88 -13.36 -1.45
C PRO A 10 2.96 -12.99 -0.41
N GLU A 11 2.72 -11.97 0.41
CA GLU A 11 3.75 -11.42 1.31
C GLU A 11 4.04 -12.33 2.51
N GLY A 12 3.09 -13.19 2.91
CA GLY A 12 3.28 -14.17 3.96
C GLY A 12 4.21 -15.31 3.54
N GLU A 13 3.98 -15.88 2.36
CA GLU A 13 4.80 -16.95 1.76
C GLU A 13 6.23 -16.48 1.56
N LYS A 14 6.42 -15.25 1.04
CA LYS A 14 7.75 -14.65 0.89
C LYS A 14 8.49 -14.54 2.23
N LEU A 15 7.79 -14.20 3.30
CA LEU A 15 8.39 -14.11 4.63
C LEU A 15 8.77 -15.49 5.16
N VAL A 16 7.91 -16.49 5.01
CA VAL A 16 8.19 -17.89 5.40
C VAL A 16 9.42 -18.42 4.66
N ASN A 17 9.53 -18.16 3.36
CA ASN A 17 10.71 -18.56 2.58
C ASN A 17 11.99 -17.91 3.13
N ILE A 18 11.96 -16.62 3.46
CA ILE A 18 13.13 -15.93 4.05
C ILE A 18 13.49 -16.54 5.42
N LEU A 19 12.49 -16.77 6.28
CA LEU A 19 12.69 -17.32 7.62
C LEU A 19 13.27 -18.73 7.58
N ASN A 20 12.69 -19.61 6.76
CA ASN A 20 13.18 -20.97 6.60
C ASN A 20 14.61 -21.00 6.05
N ASN A 21 14.95 -20.11 5.11
CA ASN A 21 16.30 -20.01 4.55
C ASN A 21 17.37 -19.59 5.57
N ILE A 22 16.99 -18.86 6.62
CA ILE A 22 17.90 -18.50 7.73
C ILE A 22 17.80 -19.47 8.92
N GLY A 23 17.20 -20.65 8.72
CA GLY A 23 17.10 -21.71 9.73
C GLY A 23 15.99 -21.53 10.77
N ILE A 24 15.07 -20.58 10.58
CA ILE A 24 13.92 -20.37 11.47
C ILE A 24 12.71 -21.12 10.92
N LEU A 25 12.33 -22.21 11.60
CA LEU A 25 11.20 -23.04 11.19
C LEU A 25 9.88 -22.26 11.21
N SER A 26 9.27 -22.10 10.04
CA SER A 26 8.08 -21.28 9.84
C SER A 26 7.08 -21.85 8.83
N TRP A 27 5.81 -21.51 9.02
CA TRP A 27 4.68 -21.87 8.15
C TRP A 27 3.81 -20.66 7.83
N HIS A 28 3.06 -20.73 6.74
CA HIS A 28 2.14 -19.68 6.32
C HIS A 28 0.70 -20.14 6.47
N PHE A 29 -0.14 -19.29 7.06
CA PHE A 29 -1.60 -19.45 7.09
C PHE A 29 -2.25 -18.07 7.13
N SER A 30 -2.68 -17.55 5.97
CA SER A 30 -3.32 -16.23 5.92
C SER A 30 -4.68 -16.23 6.62
N LEU A 31 -4.93 -15.23 7.47
CA LEU A 31 -6.24 -15.04 8.11
C LEU A 31 -7.26 -14.31 7.22
N PHE A 32 -6.79 -13.55 6.22
CA PHE A 32 -7.66 -12.72 5.40
C PHE A 32 -7.03 -12.41 4.04
N ASN A 33 -7.88 -12.02 3.09
CA ASN A 33 -7.47 -11.54 1.78
C ASN A 33 -7.92 -10.09 1.59
N PHE A 34 -7.29 -9.40 0.66
CA PHE A 34 -7.72 -8.07 0.25
C PHE A 34 -8.62 -8.17 -0.98
N SER A 35 -9.64 -7.31 -1.02
CA SER A 35 -10.52 -7.09 -2.16
C SER A 35 -10.72 -5.58 -2.39
N PRO A 36 -11.12 -5.16 -3.60
CA PRO A 36 -11.56 -3.78 -3.81
C PRO A 36 -12.69 -3.41 -2.86
N SER A 37 -12.72 -2.16 -2.40
CA SER A 37 -13.77 -1.68 -1.51
C SER A 37 -15.14 -1.73 -2.19
N SER A 38 -16.14 -2.26 -1.48
CA SER A 38 -17.56 -2.19 -1.83
C SER A 38 -18.28 -0.99 -1.18
N SER A 39 -17.53 -0.10 -0.51
CA SER A 39 -18.09 1.05 0.20
C SER A 39 -18.86 1.97 -0.74
N THR A 40 -19.93 2.57 -0.22
CA THR A 40 -20.67 3.63 -0.90
C THR A 40 -19.83 4.89 -1.09
N ILE A 41 -18.79 5.07 -0.26
CA ILE A 41 -17.73 6.07 -0.40
C ILE A 41 -16.62 5.43 -1.23
N SER A 42 -16.74 5.54 -2.56
CA SER A 42 -15.83 4.92 -3.52
C SER A 42 -15.11 5.96 -4.37
N LEU A 43 -13.96 5.56 -4.89
CA LEU A 43 -13.18 6.37 -5.82
C LEU A 43 -13.99 6.74 -7.08
N SER A 44 -14.90 5.87 -7.51
CA SER A 44 -15.79 6.14 -8.64
C SER A 44 -16.70 7.36 -8.45
N LYS A 45 -17.15 7.61 -7.22
CA LYS A 45 -17.99 8.77 -6.90
C LYS A 45 -17.18 10.02 -6.58
N LYS A 46 -15.91 9.87 -6.20
CA LYS A 46 -14.99 10.95 -5.85
C LYS A 46 -13.98 11.26 -6.96
N LYS A 47 -14.32 10.96 -8.22
CA LYS A 47 -13.42 11.20 -9.36
C LYS A 47 -13.04 12.68 -9.47
N TYR A 48 -14.00 13.59 -9.31
CA TYR A 48 -13.70 15.03 -9.36
C TYR A 48 -12.69 15.42 -8.27
N GLU A 49 -12.97 15.07 -7.02
CA GLU A 49 -12.08 15.32 -5.88
C GLU A 49 -10.67 14.74 -6.12
N LEU A 50 -10.57 13.56 -6.72
CA LEU A 50 -9.28 12.95 -7.05
C LEU A 50 -8.43 13.85 -7.97
N TYR A 51 -9.02 14.47 -8.99
CA TYR A 51 -8.25 15.29 -9.95
C TYR A 51 -8.08 16.75 -9.54
N THR A 52 -8.91 17.25 -8.62
CA THR A 52 -8.81 18.64 -8.13
C THR A 52 -8.10 18.76 -6.78
N SER A 53 -7.59 17.66 -6.24
CA SER A 53 -6.83 17.68 -4.99
C SER A 53 -5.45 18.30 -5.20
N ASP A 54 -5.05 19.16 -4.27
CA ASP A 54 -3.67 19.69 -4.19
C ASP A 54 -2.72 18.72 -3.46
N VAL A 55 -3.26 17.86 -2.60
CA VAL A 55 -2.48 16.94 -1.75
C VAL A 55 -3.10 15.55 -1.73
N MET A 56 -2.27 14.52 -1.86
CA MET A 56 -2.67 13.12 -1.73
C MET A 56 -1.84 12.39 -0.67
N ILE A 57 -2.52 11.86 0.35
CA ILE A 57 -1.90 11.07 1.41
C ILE A 57 -2.19 9.58 1.18
N ILE A 58 -1.13 8.77 1.06
CA ILE A 58 -1.17 7.36 0.68
C ILE A 58 -0.75 6.48 1.86
N PHE A 59 -1.73 5.75 2.41
CA PHE A 59 -1.55 4.99 3.64
C PHE A 59 -1.02 3.56 3.44
N SER A 60 -1.18 2.95 2.26
CA SER A 60 -0.73 1.57 2.06
C SER A 60 -0.44 1.23 0.61
N LYS A 61 0.37 0.19 0.39
CA LYS A 61 0.57 -0.42 -0.93
C LYS A 61 -0.74 -0.91 -1.55
N LYS A 62 -1.67 -1.42 -0.73
CA LYS A 62 -2.97 -1.92 -1.21
C LYS A 62 -3.85 -0.77 -1.71
N SER A 63 -3.81 0.40 -1.05
CA SER A 63 -4.49 1.62 -1.51
C SER A 63 -4.00 2.05 -2.90
N VAL A 64 -2.69 2.01 -3.14
CA VAL A 64 -2.10 2.28 -4.46
C VAL A 64 -2.55 1.23 -5.48
N HIS A 65 -2.46 -0.05 -5.13
CA HIS A 65 -2.80 -1.14 -6.04
C HIS A 65 -4.26 -1.06 -6.53
N TYR A 66 -5.23 -0.92 -5.61
CA TYR A 66 -6.64 -0.85 -6.00
C TYR A 66 -7.02 0.46 -6.69
N THR A 67 -6.37 1.58 -6.33
CA THR A 67 -6.54 2.84 -7.07
C THR A 67 -6.04 2.68 -8.49
N ASN A 68 -4.87 2.08 -8.70
CA ASN A 68 -4.32 1.84 -10.03
C ASN A 68 -5.21 0.89 -10.86
N LEU A 69 -5.75 -0.18 -10.25
CA LEU A 69 -6.72 -1.05 -10.92
C LEU A 69 -7.97 -0.29 -11.37
N TYR A 70 -8.51 0.57 -10.49
CA TYR A 70 -9.64 1.43 -10.85
C TYR A 70 -9.29 2.37 -12.01
N LEU A 71 -8.15 3.05 -11.96
CA LEU A 71 -7.73 3.99 -12.99
C LEU A 71 -7.57 3.29 -14.35
N ASN A 72 -6.85 2.16 -14.37
CA ASN A 72 -6.65 1.36 -15.59
C ASN A 72 -7.98 0.88 -16.17
N LYS A 73 -8.89 0.36 -15.34
CA LYS A 73 -10.21 -0.12 -15.79
C LYS A 73 -11.06 0.99 -16.43
N ASN A 74 -10.83 2.25 -16.07
CA ASN A 74 -11.60 3.39 -16.55
C ASN A 74 -10.82 4.24 -17.57
N ASN A 75 -9.68 3.76 -18.09
CA ASN A 75 -8.79 4.51 -18.98
C ASN A 75 -8.40 5.88 -18.42
N LEU A 76 -8.11 5.90 -17.11
CA LEU A 76 -7.71 7.08 -16.37
C LEU A 76 -6.23 6.97 -15.97
N HIS A 77 -5.62 8.12 -15.71
CA HIS A 77 -4.25 8.22 -15.22
C HIS A 77 -4.22 8.78 -13.80
N TRP A 78 -3.13 8.50 -13.08
CA TRP A 78 -2.87 9.17 -11.81
C TRP A 78 -2.78 10.70 -12.02
N PRO A 79 -3.42 11.52 -11.17
CA PRO A 79 -3.36 12.97 -11.31
C PRO A 79 -1.95 13.49 -11.07
N LEU A 80 -1.49 14.40 -11.92
CA LEU A 80 -0.11 14.94 -11.85
C LEU A 80 0.01 16.17 -10.94
N ASN A 81 -1.10 16.90 -10.77
CA ASN A 81 -1.16 18.13 -9.98
C ASN A 81 -0.80 17.93 -8.50
N PRO A 82 -1.41 16.98 -7.76
CA PRO A 82 -1.22 16.92 -6.30
C PRO A 82 0.22 16.62 -5.89
N ASP A 83 0.57 17.09 -4.70
CA ASP A 83 1.73 16.61 -3.96
C ASP A 83 1.40 15.30 -3.25
N TYR A 84 2.24 14.29 -3.48
CA TYR A 84 2.04 12.94 -2.95
C TYR A 84 2.87 12.69 -1.69
N TYR A 85 2.19 12.22 -0.65
CA TYR A 85 2.78 11.86 0.65
C TYR A 85 2.46 10.40 0.97
N ALA A 86 3.45 9.54 0.99
CA ALA A 86 3.29 8.15 1.42
C ALA A 86 3.64 8.00 2.91
N ILE A 87 2.81 7.28 3.68
CA ILE A 87 3.04 7.12 5.13
C ILE A 87 4.33 6.34 5.46
N GLY A 88 4.89 5.61 4.50
CA GLY A 88 6.14 4.91 4.70
C GLY A 88 6.88 4.61 3.39
N LYS A 89 8.20 4.40 3.52
CA LYS A 89 9.12 4.14 2.40
C LYS A 89 8.64 3.03 1.46
N GLY A 90 8.12 1.93 2.02
CA GLY A 90 7.63 0.81 1.22
C GLY A 90 6.43 1.17 0.34
N THR A 91 5.55 2.04 0.82
CA THR A 91 4.40 2.55 0.05
C THR A 91 4.86 3.53 -1.02
N ALA A 92 5.83 4.40 -0.69
CA ALA A 92 6.41 5.38 -1.60
C ALA A 92 7.07 4.71 -2.83
N ILE A 93 7.96 3.74 -2.60
CA ILE A 93 8.60 2.94 -3.67
C ILE A 93 7.57 2.21 -4.52
N PHE A 94 6.47 1.75 -3.91
CA PHE A 94 5.43 1.07 -4.66
C PHE A 94 4.63 2.04 -5.56
N LEU A 95 4.40 3.27 -5.10
CA LEU A 95 3.75 4.33 -5.87
C LEU A 95 4.59 4.81 -7.06
N GLU A 96 5.91 4.84 -6.91
CA GLU A 96 6.88 5.24 -7.95
C GLU A 96 6.73 4.47 -9.26
N LYS A 97 6.27 3.21 -9.18
CA LYS A 97 6.00 2.37 -10.34
C LYS A 97 4.93 2.94 -11.28
N TYR A 98 4.05 3.79 -10.75
CA TYR A 98 2.89 4.32 -11.46
C TYR A 98 2.99 5.83 -11.70
N ILE A 99 3.74 6.56 -10.87
CA ILE A 99 3.88 8.03 -10.95
C ILE A 99 5.36 8.38 -11.03
N LYS A 100 5.80 8.92 -12.16
CA LYS A 100 7.17 9.44 -12.35
C LYS A 100 7.26 10.90 -11.85
N LYS A 101 6.96 11.15 -10.58
CA LYS A 101 7.07 12.46 -9.90
C LYS A 101 7.83 12.27 -8.58
N LYS A 102 8.42 13.35 -8.06
CA LYS A 102 8.92 13.37 -6.67
C LYS A 102 7.74 13.24 -5.71
N PHE A 103 7.84 12.34 -4.74
CA PHE A 103 6.88 12.18 -3.66
C PHE A 103 7.63 12.11 -2.32
N TYR A 104 6.97 12.55 -1.26
CA TYR A 104 7.53 12.56 0.08
C TYR A 104 7.07 11.33 0.83
N PHE A 105 7.90 10.81 1.73
CA PHE A 105 7.47 9.76 2.65
C PHE A 105 8.07 9.96 4.02
N GLN A 106 7.36 9.46 5.03
CA GLN A 106 7.85 9.53 6.41
C GLN A 106 9.11 8.67 6.55
N MET A 107 10.27 9.31 6.71
CA MET A 107 11.44 8.68 7.32
C MET A 107 11.17 8.65 8.83
N MET A 108 11.11 7.46 9.43
CA MET A 108 10.92 7.31 10.87
C MET A 108 11.90 8.21 11.65
N LYS A 109 11.43 9.34 12.18
CA LYS A 109 12.12 10.11 13.20
C LYS A 109 11.30 10.03 14.49
N LYS A 110 11.90 9.30 15.44
CA LYS A 110 11.59 9.17 16.87
C LYS A 110 10.28 8.47 17.28
N ILE A 111 10.50 7.52 18.20
CA ILE A 111 9.53 6.87 19.09
C ILE A 111 8.79 7.98 19.85
N VAL A 112 7.48 8.04 19.69
CA VAL A 112 6.60 8.75 20.63
C VAL A 112 6.40 7.80 21.81
N LYS A 113 6.92 8.14 22.99
CA LYS A 113 6.44 7.53 24.24
C LYS A 113 4.98 7.97 24.38
N LEU A 114 4.06 7.01 24.30
CA LEU A 114 2.70 7.20 24.81
C LEU A 114 2.82 7.15 26.35
N TYR A 115 2.36 8.21 27.01
CA TYR A 115 2.23 8.28 28.47
C TYR A 115 1.21 7.25 28.95
#